data_AF-A0A1U6GR19-F1
#
_entry.id   AF-A0A1U6GR19-F1
#
_cell.length_a   1.000
_cell.length_b   1.000
_cell.length_c   1.000
_cell.angle_alpha   90.00
_cell.angle_beta   90.00
_cell.angle_gamma   90.00
#
_symmetry.space_group_name_H-M   'P 1'
#
loop_
_entity.id
_entity.type
_entity.pdbx_description
1 polymer ?
#
loop_
_entity_poly.entity_id
_entity_poly.type
_entity_poly.pdbx_seq_one_letter_code
_entity_poly.pdbx_strand_id
1 'polypeptide(L)'
;MCHMKANNTQDNKNIAIKNAINVVQWQDLRQLTRGQIAYNIILPYPFLLLSWWFASQSWYVMACGASYLFFAAAFRQAHDGYHHSLGTGKRTTTGILLLLSVLLMTSLHSIRATHMAHHRDPLGDSDIEGSLAKVS
;
A
#
# COMPACT_ATOMS: atom_id res chain seq x y z
N MET A 1 -15.39 -45.32 24.53
CA MET A 1 -16.39 -44.48 23.85
C MET A 1 -15.97 -43.01 23.63
N CYS A 2 -15.16 -42.40 24.49
CA CYS A 2 -14.83 -40.96 24.41
C CYS A 2 -13.87 -40.56 23.26
N HIS A 3 -13.06 -41.50 22.75
CA HIS A 3 -12.03 -41.23 21.73
C HIS A 3 -12.56 -41.14 20.28
N MET A 4 -13.70 -41.77 19.96
CA MET A 4 -14.27 -41.79 18.61
C MET A 4 -15.01 -40.50 18.21
N LYS A 5 -15.62 -39.79 19.18
CA LYS A 5 -16.32 -38.53 18.92
C LYS A 5 -15.36 -37.37 18.60
N ALA A 6 -14.17 -37.36 19.21
CA ALA A 6 -13.16 -36.35 18.97
C ALA A 6 -12.62 -36.42 17.53
N ASN A 7 -12.32 -37.63 17.03
CA ASN A 7 -11.87 -37.84 15.64
C ASN A 7 -12.92 -37.39 14.62
N ASN A 8 -14.18 -37.75 14.82
CA ASN A 8 -15.26 -37.38 13.90
C ASN A 8 -15.51 -35.86 13.87
N THR A 9 -15.32 -35.17 15.00
CA THR A 9 -15.46 -33.70 15.06
C THR A 9 -14.31 -32.99 14.34
N GLN A 10 -13.08 -33.51 14.49
CA GLN A 10 -11.89 -33.00 13.80
C GLN A 10 -12.00 -33.20 12.29
N ASP A 11 -12.46 -34.37 11.85
CA ASP A 11 -12.64 -34.68 10.42
C ASP A 11 -13.71 -33.80 9.77
N ASN A 12 -14.84 -33.57 10.45
CA ASN A 12 -15.88 -32.66 9.96
C ASN A 12 -15.38 -31.21 9.85
N LYS A 13 -14.57 -30.75 10.81
CA LYS A 13 -13.94 -29.43 10.77
C LYS A 13 -12.96 -29.30 9.59
N ASN A 14 -12.15 -30.33 9.34
CA ASN A 14 -11.22 -30.36 8.22
C ASN A 14 -11.96 -30.33 6.88
N ILE A 15 -13.07 -31.06 6.74
CA ILE A 15 -13.92 -31.04 5.54
C ILE A 15 -14.52 -29.63 5.34
N ALA A 16 -15.03 -29.01 6.39
CA ALA A 16 -15.58 -27.65 6.33
C ALA A 16 -14.53 -26.62 5.89
N ILE A 17 -13.31 -26.69 6.44
CA ILE A 17 -12.19 -25.81 6.03
C ILE A 17 -11.81 -26.06 4.57
N LYS A 18 -11.72 -27.32 4.14
CA LYS A 18 -11.37 -27.67 2.76
C LYS A 18 -12.41 -27.13 1.78
N ASN A 19 -13.69 -27.25 2.11
CA ASN A 19 -14.78 -26.69 1.32
C ASN A 19 -14.73 -25.17 1.28
N ALA A 20 -14.45 -24.51 2.42
CA ALA A 20 -14.31 -23.06 2.48
C ALA A 20 -13.13 -22.55 1.62
N ILE A 21 -11.96 -23.20 1.69
CA ILE A 21 -10.77 -22.84 0.90
C ILE A 21 -11.03 -23.01 -0.61
N ASN A 22 -11.76 -24.06 -1.01
CA ASN A 22 -12.06 -24.32 -2.42
C ASN A 22 -13.01 -23.28 -3.04
N VAL A 23 -13.78 -22.54 -2.22
CA VAL A 23 -14.65 -21.46 -2.70
C VAL A 23 -13.87 -20.16 -2.92
N VAL A 24 -12.70 -20.00 -2.29
CA VAL A 24 -11.88 -18.80 -2.44
C VAL A 24 -11.28 -18.75 -3.85
N GLN A 25 -11.68 -17.73 -4.61
CA GLN A 25 -11.05 -17.40 -5.88
C GLN A 25 -9.71 -16.73 -5.60
N TRP A 26 -8.64 -17.52 -5.60
CA TRP A 26 -7.29 -17.00 -5.43
C TRP A 26 -6.91 -16.15 -6.64
N GLN A 27 -6.74 -14.85 -6.40
CA GLN A 27 -6.28 -13.92 -7.42
C GLN A 27 -4.78 -13.70 -7.25
N ASP A 28 -4.01 -13.88 -8.32
CA ASP A 28 -2.59 -13.52 -8.33
C ASP A 28 -2.44 -12.00 -8.30
N LEU A 29 -2.06 -11.47 -7.14
CA LEU A 29 -1.82 -10.03 -6.94
C LEU A 29 -0.51 -9.57 -7.58
N ARG A 30 0.33 -10.48 -8.10
CA ARG A 30 1.56 -10.11 -8.81
C ARG A 30 1.28 -9.58 -10.21
N GLN A 31 0.19 -10.02 -10.85
CA GLN A 31 -0.16 -9.65 -12.21
C GLN A 31 -1.35 -8.69 -12.22
N LEU A 32 -1.04 -7.39 -12.26
CA LEU A 32 -2.06 -6.36 -12.37
C LEU A 32 -2.54 -6.25 -13.83
N THR A 33 -3.86 -6.24 -14.01
CA THR A 33 -4.47 -5.86 -15.29
C THR A 33 -4.19 -4.38 -15.59
N ARG A 34 -4.28 -3.98 -16.86
CA ARG A 34 -4.11 -2.58 -17.27
C ARG A 34 -5.08 -1.63 -16.55
N GLY A 35 -6.31 -2.09 -16.28
CA GLY A 35 -7.31 -1.33 -15.53
C GLY A 35 -6.91 -1.12 -14.06
N GLN A 36 -6.39 -2.15 -13.40
CA GLN A 36 -5.89 -2.03 -12.02
C GLN A 36 -4.67 -1.13 -11.93
N ILE A 37 -3.75 -1.19 -12.91
CA ILE A 37 -2.61 -0.27 -13.01
C ILE A 37 -3.11 1.17 -13.13
N ALA A 38 -4.04 1.43 -14.06
CA ALA A 38 -4.60 2.77 -14.25
C ALA A 38 -5.32 3.27 -12.99
N TYR A 39 -6.12 2.42 -12.34
CA TYR A 39 -6.78 2.74 -11.07
C TYR A 39 -5.77 3.10 -9.98
N ASN A 40 -4.74 2.28 -9.79
CA ASN A 40 -3.71 2.52 -8.78
C ASN A 40 -2.93 3.82 -9.02
N ILE A 41 -2.71 4.18 -10.29
CA ILE A 41 -2.06 5.44 -10.67
C ILE A 41 -2.98 6.63 -10.40
N ILE A 42 -4.27 6.51 -10.74
CA ILE A 42 -5.21 7.64 -10.71
C ILE A 42 -5.73 7.91 -9.29
N LEU A 43 -5.82 6.89 -8.43
CA LEU A 43 -6.47 6.94 -7.12
C LEU A 43 -6.17 8.18 -6.26
N PRO A 44 -4.93 8.69 -6.12
CA PRO A 44 -4.69 9.85 -5.27
C PRO A 44 -5.24 11.16 -5.84
N TYR A 45 -5.24 11.36 -7.15
CA TYR A 45 -5.51 12.68 -7.74
C TYR A 45 -6.93 13.22 -7.53
N PRO A 46 -8.00 12.40 -7.52
CA PRO A 46 -9.33 12.87 -7.11
C PRO A 46 -9.34 13.54 -5.73
N PHE A 47 -8.59 13.02 -4.75
CA PHE A 47 -8.50 13.61 -3.42
C PHE A 47 -7.73 14.94 -3.41
N LEU A 48 -6.71 15.08 -4.25
CA LEU A 48 -6.00 16.35 -4.45
C LEU A 48 -6.94 17.43 -5.02
N LEU A 49 -7.65 17.08 -6.10
CA LEU A 49 -8.60 17.99 -6.73
C LEU A 49 -9.72 18.39 -5.76
N LEU A 50 -10.24 17.43 -4.98
CA LEU A 50 -11.25 17.69 -3.97
C LEU A 50 -10.73 18.59 -2.85
N SER A 51 -9.47 18.41 -2.44
CA SER A 51 -8.84 19.30 -1.46
C SER A 51 -8.74 20.74 -1.96
N TRP A 52 -8.29 20.94 -3.20
CA TRP A 52 -8.25 22.28 -3.81
C TRP A 52 -9.63 22.88 -3.98
N TRP A 53 -10.63 22.07 -4.35
CA TRP A 53 -12.01 22.51 -4.42
C TRP A 53 -12.49 23.01 -3.05
N PHE A 54 -12.37 22.22 -1.98
CA PHE A 54 -12.79 22.64 -0.65
C PHE A 54 -12.04 23.87 -0.14
N ALA A 55 -10.73 23.96 -0.40
CA ALA A 55 -9.94 25.13 -0.06
C ALA A 55 -10.43 26.40 -0.79
N SER A 56 -10.83 26.28 -2.07
CA SER A 56 -11.40 27.41 -2.84
C SER A 56 -12.74 27.92 -2.30
N GLN A 57 -13.48 27.07 -1.58
CA GLN A 57 -14.73 27.42 -0.89
C GLN A 57 -14.51 27.81 0.58
N SER A 58 -13.25 27.93 1.03
CA SER A 58 -12.87 28.17 2.43
C SER A 58 -13.31 27.08 3.42
N TRP A 59 -13.60 25.87 2.95
CA TRP A 59 -13.97 24.72 3.79
C TRP A 59 -12.73 23.97 4.27
N TYR A 60 -11.92 24.64 5.09
CA TYR A 60 -10.56 24.17 5.41
C TYR A 60 -10.51 22.83 6.13
N VAL A 61 -11.46 22.52 7.02
CA VAL A 61 -11.50 21.21 7.70
C VAL A 61 -11.68 20.07 6.69
N MET A 62 -12.58 20.25 5.71
CA MET A 62 -12.79 19.28 4.64
C MET A 62 -11.61 19.21 3.68
N ALA A 63 -10.97 20.36 3.40
CA ALA A 63 -9.74 20.42 2.61
C ALA A 63 -8.60 19.64 3.29
N CYS A 64 -8.43 19.78 4.61
CA CYS A 64 -7.47 19.00 5.38
C CYS A 64 -7.76 17.49 5.32
N GLY A 65 -9.03 17.09 5.47
CA GLY A 65 -9.44 15.69 5.33
C GLY A 65 -9.11 15.13 3.94
N ALA A 66 -9.44 15.87 2.87
CA ALA A 66 -9.12 15.46 1.50
C ALA A 66 -7.60 15.45 1.23
N SER A 67 -6.85 16.42 1.75
CA SER A 67 -5.37 16.46 1.70
C SER A 67 -4.76 15.23 2.36
N TYR A 68 -5.28 14.80 3.51
CA TYR A 68 -4.83 13.59 4.18
C TYR A 68 -5.08 12.34 3.33
N LEU A 69 -6.26 12.21 2.72
CA LEU A 69 -6.57 11.09 1.83
C LEU A 69 -5.66 11.07 0.59
N PHE A 70 -5.38 12.25 0.01
CA PHE A 70 -4.38 12.39 -1.06
C PHE A 70 -3.01 11.91 -0.58
N PHE A 71 -2.53 12.42 0.56
CA PHE A 71 -1.24 12.04 1.13
C PHE A 71 -1.13 10.53 1.33
N ALA A 72 -2.12 9.90 1.97
CA ALA A 72 -2.12 8.46 2.22
C ALA A 72 -2.12 7.65 0.91
N ALA A 73 -2.97 8.01 -0.05
CA ALA A 73 -3.04 7.31 -1.33
C ALA A 73 -1.78 7.50 -2.18
N ALA A 74 -1.20 8.71 -2.20
CA ALA A 74 0.01 9.04 -2.92
C ALA A 74 1.24 8.38 -2.29
N PHE A 75 1.33 8.32 -0.97
CA PHE A 75 2.40 7.65 -0.26
C PHE A 75 2.36 6.14 -0.50
N ARG A 76 1.17 5.52 -0.49
CA ARG A 76 0.98 4.13 -0.92
C ARG A 76 1.45 3.92 -2.36
N GLN A 77 1.06 4.80 -3.30
CA GLN A 77 1.51 4.72 -4.69
C GLN A 77 3.03 4.84 -4.80
N ALA A 78 3.67 5.72 -4.02
CA ALA A 78 5.12 5.86 -3.98
C ALA A 78 5.80 4.59 -3.45
N HIS A 79 5.29 4.03 -2.36
CA HIS A 79 5.75 2.76 -1.78
C HIS A 79 5.68 1.61 -2.79
N ASP A 80 4.53 1.44 -3.44
CA ASP A 80 4.36 0.44 -4.51
C ASP A 80 5.33 0.69 -5.69
N GLY A 81 5.67 1.95 -5.94
CA GLY A 81 6.69 2.35 -6.92
C GLY A 81 8.12 1.98 -6.50
N TYR A 82 8.45 2.04 -5.21
CA TYR A 82 9.77 1.64 -4.69
C TYR A 82 10.06 0.16 -4.94
N HIS A 83 9.04 -0.67 -4.69
CA HIS A 83 9.06 -2.13 -4.83
C HIS A 83 8.76 -2.63 -6.26
N HIS A 84 8.58 -1.72 -7.22
CA HIS A 84 8.18 -2.04 -8.60
C HIS A 84 6.86 -2.83 -8.72
N SER A 85 5.97 -2.70 -7.73
CA SER A 85 4.67 -3.36 -7.68
C SER A 85 3.55 -2.56 -8.37
N LEU A 86 3.84 -1.35 -8.88
CA LEU A 86 2.87 -0.51 -9.60
C LEU A 86 2.39 -1.10 -10.93
N GLY A 87 3.14 -2.07 -11.50
CA GLY A 87 2.88 -2.62 -12.83
C GLY A 87 3.29 -1.72 -14.01
N THR A 88 3.99 -0.60 -13.74
CA THR A 88 4.50 0.32 -14.76
C THR A 88 5.96 0.08 -15.11
N GLY A 89 6.37 0.49 -16.32
CA GLY A 89 7.79 0.46 -16.71
C GLY A 89 8.66 1.44 -15.91
N LYS A 90 9.96 1.16 -15.81
CA LYS A 90 10.93 1.90 -15.01
C LYS A 90 10.87 3.42 -15.22
N ARG A 91 10.81 3.88 -16.48
CA ARG A 91 10.76 5.32 -16.82
C ARG A 91 9.50 5.99 -16.29
N THR A 92 8.35 5.33 -16.45
CA THR A 92 7.06 5.79 -15.94
C THR A 92 7.08 5.87 -14.43
N THR A 93 7.58 4.84 -13.74
CA THR A 93 7.71 4.84 -12.28
C THR A 93 8.59 5.99 -11.78
N THR A 94 9.74 6.23 -12.42
CA THR A 94 10.60 7.38 -12.09
C THR A 94 9.88 8.71 -12.29
N GLY A 95 9.15 8.88 -13.39
CA GLY A 95 8.34 10.07 -13.63
C GLY A 95 7.25 10.28 -12.58
N ILE A 96 6.55 9.21 -12.19
CA ILE A 96 5.55 9.24 -11.12
C ILE A 96 6.19 9.66 -9.79
N LEU A 97 7.33 9.06 -9.41
CA LEU A 97 8.02 9.42 -8.18
C LEU A 97 8.50 10.88 -8.17
N LEU A 98 8.93 11.40 -9.32
CA LEU A 98 9.30 12.82 -9.44
C LEU A 98 8.08 13.72 -9.27
N LEU A 99 6.97 13.43 -9.95
CA LEU A 99 5.71 14.17 -9.82
C LEU A 99 5.22 14.17 -8.37
N LEU A 100 5.14 12.99 -7.75
CA LEU A 100 4.69 12.84 -6.37
C LEU A 100 5.65 13.53 -5.38
N SER A 101 6.95 13.64 -5.70
CA SER A 101 7.89 14.39 -4.85
C SER A 101 7.52 15.87 -4.77
N VAL A 102 7.09 16.46 -5.90
CA VAL A 102 6.63 17.85 -5.95
C VAL A 102 5.30 18.00 -5.21
N LEU A 103 4.33 17.12 -5.48
CA LEU A 103 2.99 17.21 -4.90
C LEU A 103 2.96 16.96 -3.38
N LEU A 104 3.80 16.06 -2.88
CA LEU A 104 3.94 15.77 -1.45
C LEU A 104 4.99 16.65 -0.76
N MET A 105 5.68 17.51 -1.50
CA MET A 105 6.76 18.36 -1.01
C MET A 105 7.86 17.57 -0.27
N THR A 106 8.19 16.37 -0.77
CA THR A 106 9.17 15.46 -0.15
C THR A 106 10.00 14.74 -1.20
N SER A 107 11.26 14.42 -0.92
CA SER A 107 12.14 13.75 -1.88
C SER A 107 11.89 12.24 -1.89
N LEU A 108 10.97 11.77 -2.74
CA LEU A 108 10.62 10.34 -2.80
C LEU A 108 11.74 9.47 -3.35
N HIS A 109 12.70 10.03 -4.10
CA HIS A 109 13.90 9.28 -4.52
C HIS A 109 14.86 9.05 -3.36
N SER A 110 14.99 10.02 -2.45
CA SER A 110 15.77 9.85 -1.22
C SER A 110 15.10 8.87 -0.27
N ILE A 111 13.78 9.00 -0.09
CA ILE A 111 12.97 8.05 0.70
C ILE A 111 13.07 6.65 0.11
N ARG A 112 13.01 6.50 -1.22
CA ARG A 112 13.23 5.19 -1.85
C ARG A 112 14.59 4.59 -1.45
N ALA A 113 15.65 5.39 -1.43
CA ALA A 113 16.98 4.89 -1.09
C ALA A 113 17.05 4.44 0.38
N THR A 114 16.53 5.24 1.31
CA THR A 114 16.46 4.88 2.74
C THR A 114 15.55 3.67 2.97
N HIS A 115 14.45 3.57 2.23
CA HIS A 115 13.49 2.48 2.34
C HIS A 115 14.05 1.15 1.86
N MET A 116 14.85 1.17 0.79
CA MET A 116 15.58 -0.01 0.34
C MET A 116 16.71 -0.39 1.29
N ALA A 117 17.34 0.57 1.95
CA ALA A 117 18.31 0.30 3.02
C ALA A 117 17.64 -0.36 4.23
N HIS A 118 16.48 0.16 4.66
CA HIS A 118 15.66 -0.43 5.73
C HIS A 118 15.31 -1.89 5.43
N HIS A 119 14.78 -2.20 4.25
CA HIS A 119 14.45 -3.59 3.89
C HIS A 119 15.66 -4.51 3.74
N ARG A 120 16.86 -3.95 3.50
CA ARG A 120 18.11 -4.71 3.42
C ARG A 120 18.65 -5.10 4.80
N ASP A 121 18.52 -4.21 5.78
CA ASP A 121 18.98 -4.42 7.16
C ASP A 121 17.98 -3.83 8.18
N PRO A 122 16.80 -4.47 8.35
CA PRO A 122 15.74 -3.91 9.17
C PRO A 122 16.16 -3.82 10.64
N LEU A 123 15.97 -2.65 11.25
CA LEU A 123 16.38 -2.34 12.63
C LEU A 123 17.90 -2.44 12.88
N GLY A 124 18.72 -2.53 11.81
CA GLY A 124 20.17 -2.45 11.90
C GLY A 124 20.65 -1.07 12.35
N ASP A 125 21.90 -0.93 12.75
CA ASP A 125 22.41 0.34 13.30
C ASP A 125 22.43 1.49 12.28
N SER A 126 22.51 1.16 11.00
CA SER A 126 22.39 2.11 9.89
C SER A 126 20.96 2.33 9.37
N ASP A 127 19.95 1.70 9.98
CA ASP A 127 18.56 1.84 9.59
C ASP A 127 17.97 3.16 10.09
N ILE A 128 18.05 4.19 9.24
CA ILE A 128 17.53 5.53 9.53
C ILE A 128 16.00 5.51 9.68
N GLU A 129 15.29 4.73 8.87
CA GLU A 129 13.81 4.67 8.92
C GLU A 129 13.33 3.95 10.18
N GLY A 130 13.99 2.86 10.57
CA GLY A 130 13.68 2.08 11.77
C GLY A 130 14.18 2.70 13.08
N SER A 131 14.93 3.81 13.03
CA SER A 131 15.50 4.45 14.23
C SER A 131 14.45 4.83 15.27
N LEU A 132 13.24 5.23 14.84
CA LEU A 132 12.13 5.56 15.74
C LEU A 132 11.55 4.35 16.48
N ALA A 133 11.66 3.15 15.92
CA ALA A 133 11.23 1.93 16.60
C ALA A 133 12.21 1.49 17.70
N LYS A 134 13.43 2.03 17.72
CA LYS A 134 14.43 1.73 18.76
C LYS A 134 14.28 2.59 20.01
N VAL A 135 13.52 3.68 19.93
CA VAL A 135 13.31 4.63 21.06
C VAL A 135 12.00 4.39 21.82
N SER A 136 11.17 3.44 21.39
CA SER A 136 9.96 2.97 22.07
C SER A 136 10.23 1.75 22.94
#